data_AF-A0A8X6NYD9-F1
#
_entry.id   AF-A0A8X6NYD9-F1
#
_cell.length_a   1.000
_cell.length_b   1.000
_cell.length_c   1.000
_cell.angle_alpha   90.00
_cell.angle_beta   90.00
_cell.angle_gamma   90.00
#
_symmetry.space_group_name_H-M   'P 1'
#
loop_
_entity.id
_entity.type
_entity.pdbx_description
1 polymer ?
#
loop_
_entity_poly.entity_id
_entity_poly.type
_entity_poly.pdbx_seq_one_letter_code
_entity_poly.pdbx_strand_id
1 'polypeptide(L)'
;MGVTQIKEWFNRFKDGRTSAESEQCCGRPQTARSAANVERMRNLVMADRRLTVQEIAEEVGVSKDSAHALLREDLNMNRVAAKFVPKLLSPEQKDLRFDVAQDLLDTANTHPGFLNTVISGDESWVYGYDPETKRQSSQWKHPDYPRPKKARQV
;
A
#
# COMPACT_ATOMS: atom_id res chain seq x y z
N MET A 1 17.89 -10.79 -45.19
CA MET A 1 18.72 -11.61 -44.28
C MET A 1 20.06 -11.84 -44.97
N GLY A 2 21.18 -11.49 -44.34
CA GLY A 2 22.50 -11.64 -44.97
C GLY A 2 22.92 -13.10 -45.12
N VAL A 3 23.82 -13.41 -46.06
CA VAL A 3 24.34 -14.78 -46.27
C VAL A 3 24.94 -15.37 -44.97
N THR A 4 25.52 -14.53 -44.13
CA THR A 4 26.05 -14.89 -42.80
C THR A 4 24.95 -15.34 -41.83
N GLN A 5 23.85 -14.60 -41.73
CA GLN A 5 22.70 -14.99 -40.89
C GLN A 5 22.06 -16.30 -41.37
N ILE A 6 21.99 -16.53 -42.68
CA ILE A 6 21.44 -17.77 -43.24
C ILE A 6 22.29 -18.98 -42.82
N LYS A 7 23.61 -18.87 -42.89
CA LYS A 7 24.54 -19.94 -42.44
C LYS A 7 24.46 -20.19 -40.94
N GLU A 8 24.32 -19.13 -40.14
CA GLU A 8 24.19 -19.23 -38.69
C GLU A 8 22.90 -19.95 -38.28
N TRP A 9 21.76 -19.56 -38.85
CA TRP A 9 20.48 -20.26 -38.62
C TRP A 9 20.53 -21.71 -39.08
N PHE A 10 21.11 -21.97 -40.27
CA PHE A 10 21.28 -23.34 -40.77
C PHE A 10 22.06 -24.22 -39.79
N ASN A 11 23.17 -23.72 -39.23
CA ASN A 11 23.93 -24.45 -38.22
C ASN A 11 23.14 -24.63 -36.92
N ARG A 12 22.45 -23.59 -36.43
CA ARG A 12 21.60 -23.70 -35.22
C ARG A 12 20.53 -24.78 -35.35
N PHE A 13 19.86 -24.88 -36.50
CA PHE A 13 18.88 -25.93 -36.77
C PHE A 13 19.54 -27.31 -36.90
N LYS A 14 20.72 -27.39 -37.53
CA LYS A 14 21.50 -28.63 -37.64
C LYS A 14 21.96 -29.15 -36.28
N ASP A 15 22.27 -28.26 -35.35
CA ASP A 15 22.67 -28.56 -33.97
C ASP A 15 21.48 -28.87 -33.04
N GLY A 16 20.27 -29.05 -33.59
CA GLY A 16 19.11 -29.57 -32.88
C GLY A 16 18.17 -28.51 -32.30
N ARG A 17 18.40 -27.22 -32.54
CA ARG A 17 17.41 -26.17 -32.19
C ARG A 17 16.19 -26.30 -33.09
N THR A 18 15.00 -26.39 -32.52
CA THR A 18 13.73 -26.51 -33.27
C THR A 18 12.92 -25.21 -33.31
N SER A 19 13.27 -24.22 -32.48
CA SER A 19 12.55 -22.95 -32.37
C SER A 19 13.27 -21.81 -33.09
N ALA A 20 12.51 -21.05 -33.88
CA ALA A 20 12.95 -19.80 -34.52
C ALA A 20 12.80 -18.58 -33.61
N GLU A 21 12.21 -18.74 -32.41
CA GLU A 21 12.08 -17.65 -31.44
C GLU A 21 13.44 -17.18 -30.95
N SER A 22 13.56 -15.88 -30.68
CA SER A 22 14.74 -15.31 -30.05
C SER A 22 14.99 -15.97 -28.69
N GLU A 23 16.24 -16.35 -28.43
CA GLU A 23 16.64 -16.74 -27.08
C GLU A 23 16.53 -15.53 -26.15
N GLN A 24 16.43 -15.80 -24.85
CA GLN A 24 16.37 -14.76 -23.85
C GLN A 24 17.66 -13.94 -23.87
N CYS A 25 17.59 -12.75 -24.47
CA CYS A 25 18.71 -11.83 -24.50
C CYS A 25 19.01 -11.36 -23.06
N CYS A 26 20.29 -11.42 -22.66
CA CYS A 26 20.78 -10.70 -21.50
C CYS A 26 20.61 -9.21 -21.78
N GLY A 27 19.51 -8.60 -21.32
CA GLY A 27 19.29 -7.16 -21.46
C GLY A 27 20.37 -6.35 -20.74
N ARG A 28 20.30 -5.02 -20.86
CA ARG A 28 21.16 -4.12 -20.07
C ARG A 28 20.95 -4.42 -18.57
N PRO A 29 22.01 -4.61 -17.77
CA PRO A 29 21.87 -4.80 -16.33
C PRO A 29 21.12 -3.62 -15.73
N GLN A 30 19.95 -3.86 -15.13
CA GLN A 30 19.25 -2.83 -14.37
C GLN A 30 19.98 -2.65 -13.04
N THR A 31 20.99 -1.78 -13.02
CA THR A 31 21.71 -1.41 -11.79
C THR A 31 20.78 -0.89 -10.70
N ALA A 32 19.65 -0.28 -11.08
CA ALA A 32 18.64 0.20 -10.16
C ALA A 32 17.94 -0.92 -9.38
N ARG A 33 17.61 -2.07 -10.01
CA ARG A 33 16.91 -3.21 -9.37
C ARG A 33 17.85 -4.28 -8.79
N SER A 34 19.06 -3.87 -8.41
CA SER A 34 19.98 -4.72 -7.66
C SER A 34 19.34 -5.18 -6.34
N ALA A 35 19.59 -6.44 -5.93
CA ALA A 35 19.15 -6.96 -4.63
C ALA A 35 19.61 -6.07 -3.45
N ALA A 36 20.78 -5.44 -3.57
CA ALA A 36 21.28 -4.51 -2.57
C ALA A 36 20.41 -3.23 -2.46
N ASN A 37 19.93 -2.71 -3.59
CA ASN A 37 19.06 -1.54 -3.62
C ASN A 37 17.66 -1.87 -3.10
N VAL A 38 17.14 -3.06 -3.44
CA VAL A 38 15.86 -3.56 -2.92
C VAL A 38 15.91 -3.63 -1.39
N GLU A 39 16.96 -4.22 -0.83
CA GLU A 39 17.11 -4.37 0.62
C GLU A 39 17.35 -3.02 1.31
N ARG A 40 18.18 -2.13 0.72
CA ARG A 40 18.37 -0.77 1.24
C ARG A 40 17.06 0.01 1.29
N MET A 41 16.27 -0.05 0.22
CA MET A 41 14.97 0.61 0.13
C MET A 41 13.98 0.03 1.14
N ARG A 42 13.96 -1.29 1.32
CA ARG A 42 13.12 -1.96 2.32
C ARG A 42 13.41 -1.43 3.72
N ASN A 43 14.69 -1.37 4.11
CA ASN A 43 15.10 -0.90 5.42
C ASN A 43 14.76 0.58 5.63
N LEU A 44 14.98 1.41 4.60
CA LEU A 44 14.64 2.83 4.64
C LEU A 44 13.14 3.07 4.86
N VAL A 45 12.29 2.39 4.09
CA VAL A 45 10.83 2.53 4.19
C VAL A 45 10.29 1.94 5.48
N MET A 46 10.90 0.88 6.00
CA MET A 46 10.50 0.29 7.27
C MET A 46 10.88 1.17 8.46
N ALA A 47 11.97 1.94 8.38
CA ALA A 47 12.34 2.95 9.36
C ALA A 47 11.38 4.15 9.35
N ASP A 48 11.09 4.71 8.17
CA ASP A 48 10.04 5.73 8.00
C ASP A 48 9.15 5.48 6.77
N ARG A 49 7.91 5.06 7.05
CA ARG A 49 6.91 4.76 6.02
C ARG A 49 6.34 6.02 5.35
N ARG A 50 6.62 7.23 5.86
CA ARG A 50 6.07 8.50 5.35
C ARG A 50 6.95 9.13 4.27
N LEU A 51 8.18 8.66 4.08
CA LEU A 51 9.09 9.17 3.05
C LEU A 51 8.44 9.18 1.66
N THR A 52 8.61 10.28 0.95
CA THR A 52 8.16 10.45 -0.43
C THR A 52 9.01 9.61 -1.38
N VAL A 53 8.49 9.33 -2.58
CA VAL A 53 9.27 8.60 -3.61
C VAL A 53 10.57 9.33 -3.93
N GLN A 54 10.56 10.66 -3.89
CA GLN A 54 11.74 11.48 -4.21
C GLN A 54 12.82 11.33 -3.13
N GLU A 55 12.47 11.47 -1.84
CA GLU A 55 13.41 11.26 -0.74
C GLU A 55 14.00 9.84 -0.76
N ILE A 56 13.17 8.84 -1.06
CA ILE A 56 13.62 7.44 -1.21
C ILE A 56 14.60 7.29 -2.38
N ALA A 57 14.31 7.94 -3.52
CA ALA A 57 15.14 7.86 -4.71
C ALA A 57 16.52 8.51 -4.49
N GLU A 58 16.54 9.68 -3.84
CA GLU A 58 17.75 10.41 -3.48
C GLU A 58 18.63 9.60 -2.52
N GLU A 59 18.03 9.01 -1.47
CA GLU A 59 18.74 8.22 -0.48
C GLU A 59 19.31 6.91 -1.07
N VAL A 60 18.55 6.23 -1.92
CA VAL A 60 18.99 4.97 -2.56
C VAL A 60 19.95 5.23 -3.74
N GLY A 61 19.94 6.44 -4.32
CA GLY A 61 20.76 6.81 -5.47
C GLY A 61 20.21 6.28 -6.81
N VAL A 62 18.90 6.23 -6.96
CA VAL A 62 18.21 5.76 -8.18
C VAL A 62 17.29 6.84 -8.75
N SER A 63 16.84 6.67 -9.99
CA SER A 63 15.81 7.57 -10.52
C SER A 63 14.49 7.41 -9.77
N LYS A 64 13.70 8.49 -9.71
CA LYS A 64 12.36 8.49 -9.09
C LYS A 64 11.45 7.38 -9.63
N ASP A 65 11.48 7.15 -10.94
CA ASP A 65 10.68 6.11 -11.59
C ASP A 65 11.15 4.71 -11.19
N SER A 66 12.46 4.51 -11.08
CA SER A 66 13.03 3.25 -10.59
C SER A 66 12.65 3.01 -9.14
N ALA A 67 12.67 4.05 -8.30
CA ALA A 67 12.23 3.93 -6.91
C ALA A 67 10.74 3.59 -6.81
N HIS A 68 9.90 4.22 -7.64
CA HIS A 68 8.48 3.90 -7.69
C HIS A 68 8.23 2.44 -8.13
N ALA A 69 8.95 1.98 -9.15
CA ALA A 69 8.85 0.60 -9.63
C ALA A 69 9.33 -0.41 -8.57
N LEU A 70 10.46 -0.15 -7.91
CA LEU A 70 10.96 -0.97 -6.80
C LEU A 70 9.96 -1.08 -5.66
N LEU A 71 9.34 0.03 -5.27
CA LEU A 71 8.31 0.03 -4.23
C LEU A 71 7.10 -0.81 -4.63
N ARG A 72 6.63 -0.72 -5.87
CA ARG A 72 5.37 -1.35 -6.31
C ARG A 72 5.53 -2.78 -6.80
N GLU A 73 6.58 -3.08 -7.53
CA GLU A 73 6.81 -4.37 -8.19
C GLU A 73 7.63 -5.31 -7.31
N ASP A 74 8.75 -4.83 -6.77
CA ASP A 74 9.69 -5.69 -6.03
C ASP A 74 9.32 -5.80 -4.54
N LEU A 75 8.90 -4.70 -3.91
CA LEU A 75 8.48 -4.67 -2.50
C LEU A 75 6.96 -4.80 -2.30
N ASN A 76 6.18 -4.77 -3.38
CA ASN A 76 4.73 -4.84 -3.36
C ASN A 76 4.09 -3.88 -2.34
N MET A 77 4.58 -2.65 -2.26
CA MET A 77 4.12 -1.61 -1.34
C MET A 77 3.23 -0.58 -2.03
N ASN A 78 2.22 -0.14 -1.30
CA ASN A 78 1.25 0.86 -1.72
C ASN A 78 1.27 2.06 -0.78
N ARG A 79 1.24 3.26 -1.35
CA ARG A 79 1.05 4.51 -0.59
C ARG A 79 -0.44 4.65 -0.25
N VAL A 80 -0.78 4.60 1.04
CA VAL A 80 -2.17 4.64 1.51
C VAL A 80 -2.32 5.68 2.61
N ALA A 81 -3.32 6.55 2.49
CA ALA A 81 -3.70 7.49 3.55
C ALA A 81 -4.32 6.77 4.75
N ALA A 82 -4.06 7.27 5.96
CA ALA A 82 -4.66 6.72 7.17
C ALA A 82 -6.20 6.87 7.13
N LYS A 83 -6.90 5.90 7.75
CA LYS A 83 -8.32 6.01 8.03
C LYS A 83 -8.48 6.91 9.25
N PHE A 84 -9.14 8.05 9.09
CA PHE A 84 -9.53 8.88 10.22
C PHE A 84 -10.62 8.18 11.02
N VAL A 85 -10.38 8.04 12.31
CA VAL A 85 -11.33 7.49 13.29
C VAL A 85 -11.55 8.52 14.40
N PRO A 86 -12.72 8.57 15.04
CA PRO A 86 -12.95 9.52 16.12
C PRO A 86 -11.95 9.37 17.27
N LYS A 87 -11.64 8.12 17.66
CA LYS A 87 -10.70 7.81 18.74
C LYS A 87 -10.06 6.43 18.52
N LEU A 88 -8.85 6.25 19.03
CA LEU A 88 -8.24 4.92 19.15
C LEU A 88 -8.68 4.31 20.48
N LEU A 89 -9.49 3.26 20.42
CA LEU A 89 -10.08 2.61 21.61
C LEU A 89 -9.14 1.56 22.18
N SER A 90 -9.10 1.45 23.52
CA SER A 90 -8.49 0.31 24.21
C SER A 90 -9.29 -0.97 23.95
N PRO A 91 -8.71 -2.17 24.19
CA PRO A 91 -9.45 -3.44 24.10
C PRO A 91 -10.71 -3.44 24.97
N GLU A 92 -10.59 -3.06 26.24
CA GLU A 92 -11.70 -2.96 27.18
C GLU A 92 -12.82 -2.03 26.69
N GLN A 93 -12.47 -0.88 26.09
CA GLN A 93 -13.45 0.04 25.49
C GLN A 93 -14.16 -0.56 24.28
N LYS A 94 -13.54 -1.50 23.55
CA LYS A 94 -14.20 -2.19 22.44
C LYS A 94 -15.16 -3.24 22.96
N ASP A 95 -14.74 -3.99 23.98
CA ASP A 95 -15.57 -5.03 24.59
C ASP A 95 -16.82 -4.42 25.21
N LEU A 96 -16.66 -3.36 26.02
CA LEU A 96 -17.80 -2.62 26.58
C LEU A 96 -18.75 -2.08 25.50
N ARG A 97 -18.21 -1.58 24.37
CA ARG A 97 -19.05 -1.10 23.26
C ARG A 97 -19.76 -2.23 22.54
N PHE A 98 -19.15 -3.41 22.46
CA PHE A 98 -19.77 -4.59 21.89
C PHE A 98 -20.94 -5.05 22.77
N ASP A 99 -20.73 -5.17 24.07
CA ASP A 99 -21.74 -5.59 25.03
C ASP A 99 -22.96 -4.66 25.01
N VAL A 100 -22.73 -3.34 25.12
CA VAL A 100 -23.81 -2.34 25.05
C VAL A 100 -24.54 -2.38 23.71
N ALA A 101 -23.84 -2.57 22.59
CA ALA A 101 -24.48 -2.66 21.28
C ALA A 101 -25.33 -3.92 21.14
N GLN A 102 -24.88 -5.04 21.71
CA GLN A 102 -25.62 -6.29 21.74
C GLN A 102 -26.90 -6.15 22.57
N ASP A 103 -26.80 -5.59 23.78
CA ASP A 103 -27.95 -5.34 24.65
C ASP A 103 -29.00 -4.43 24.00
N LEU A 104 -28.54 -3.35 23.32
CA LEU A 104 -29.44 -2.45 22.60
C LEU A 104 -30.10 -3.13 21.40
N LEU A 105 -29.38 -4.01 20.69
CA LEU A 105 -29.92 -4.78 19.58
C LEU A 105 -31.00 -5.75 20.07
N ASP A 106 -30.73 -6.48 21.14
CA ASP A 106 -31.67 -7.44 21.72
C ASP A 106 -32.92 -6.74 22.28
N THR A 107 -32.73 -5.58 22.90
CA THR A 107 -33.84 -4.72 23.36
C THR A 107 -34.71 -4.27 22.19
N ALA A 108 -34.10 -3.82 21.09
CA ALA A 108 -34.83 -3.37 19.91
C ALA A 108 -35.60 -4.51 19.22
N ASN A 109 -35.07 -5.73 19.23
CA ASN A 109 -35.74 -6.91 18.67
C ASN A 109 -36.90 -7.40 19.54
N THR A 110 -36.76 -7.29 20.87
CA THR A 110 -37.75 -7.82 21.83
C THR A 110 -38.92 -6.88 22.07
N HIS A 111 -38.72 -5.56 21.92
CA HIS A 111 -39.71 -4.54 22.23
C HIS A 111 -40.14 -3.77 20.96
N PRO A 112 -41.26 -4.17 20.31
CA PRO A 112 -41.79 -3.45 19.15
C PRO A 112 -42.09 -2.00 19.52
N GLY A 113 -41.39 -1.06 18.89
CA GLY A 113 -41.54 0.38 19.14
C GLY A 113 -40.49 1.01 20.06
N PHE A 114 -39.50 0.27 20.55
CA PHE A 114 -38.39 0.80 21.35
C PHE A 114 -37.72 2.04 20.73
N LEU A 115 -37.48 2.01 19.41
CA LEU A 115 -36.85 3.16 18.74
C LEU A 115 -37.72 4.43 18.74
N ASN A 116 -39.04 4.30 18.86
CA ASN A 116 -39.94 5.46 18.92
C ASN A 116 -39.85 6.22 20.24
N THR A 117 -39.27 5.61 21.29
CA THR A 117 -39.08 6.25 22.60
C THR A 117 -37.72 6.94 22.72
N VAL A 118 -36.83 6.77 21.75
CA VAL A 118 -35.46 7.31 21.81
C VAL A 118 -35.46 8.75 21.30
N ILE A 119 -34.95 9.66 22.12
CA ILE A 119 -34.64 11.05 21.75
C ILE A 119 -33.13 11.24 21.93
N SER A 120 -32.43 11.67 20.88
CA SER A 120 -30.98 11.91 20.90
C SER A 120 -30.64 13.36 20.55
N GLY A 121 -29.56 13.88 21.12
CA GLY A 121 -28.96 15.15 20.74
C GLY A 121 -27.43 15.06 20.83
N ASP A 122 -26.73 15.82 19.99
CA ASP A 122 -25.27 15.95 20.00
C ASP A 122 -24.88 17.38 19.55
N GLU A 123 -23.67 17.80 19.90
CA GLU A 123 -23.12 19.10 19.52
C GLU A 123 -22.05 18.93 18.45
N SER A 124 -22.02 19.83 17.46
CA SER A 124 -21.04 19.79 16.38
C SER A 124 -20.40 21.15 16.19
N TRP A 125 -19.06 21.17 16.18
CA TRP A 125 -18.27 22.37 15.90
C TRP A 125 -18.22 22.67 14.40
N VAL A 126 -18.44 23.92 14.03
CA VAL A 126 -18.26 24.43 12.66
C VAL A 126 -17.03 25.34 12.65
N TYR A 127 -15.93 24.84 12.11
CA TYR A 127 -14.67 25.59 12.04
C TYR A 127 -14.67 26.51 10.81
N GLY A 128 -14.08 27.71 10.96
CA GLY A 128 -13.87 28.65 9.85
C GLY A 128 -12.66 28.33 8.96
N TYR A 129 -12.02 27.18 9.16
CA TYR A 129 -10.86 26.70 8.40
C TYR A 129 -10.87 25.17 8.29
N ASP A 130 -10.15 24.64 7.30
CA ASP A 130 -9.99 23.19 7.12
C ASP A 130 -8.87 22.63 8.01
N PRO A 131 -9.17 21.71 8.95
CA PRO A 131 -8.14 21.02 9.72
C PRO A 131 -7.30 20.07 8.84
N GLU A 132 -6.14 19.67 9.36
CA GLU A 132 -5.05 18.92 8.73
C GLU A 132 -5.48 17.94 7.60
N THR A 133 -4.88 18.09 6.42
CA THR A 133 -5.30 17.34 5.23
C THR A 133 -4.94 15.85 5.31
N LYS A 134 -5.89 14.99 4.91
CA LYS A 134 -5.76 13.53 4.85
C LYS A 134 -4.50 13.03 4.12
N ARG A 135 -3.98 13.83 3.18
CA ARG A 135 -2.80 13.51 2.36
C ARG A 135 -1.50 13.39 3.18
N GLN A 136 -1.34 14.20 4.23
CA GLN A 136 -0.17 14.19 5.11
C GLN A 136 -0.06 12.91 5.94
N SER A 137 -1.18 12.18 6.12
CA SER A 137 -1.21 10.91 6.84
C SER A 137 -0.83 9.68 5.99
N SER A 138 -0.41 9.88 4.74
CA SER A 138 -0.11 8.77 3.82
C SER A 138 1.21 8.06 4.15
N GLN A 139 1.18 6.75 4.08
CA GLN A 139 2.30 5.87 4.42
C GLN A 139 2.41 4.74 3.40
N TRP A 140 3.62 4.25 3.18
CA TRP A 140 3.86 3.00 2.44
C TRP A 140 3.47 1.79 3.29
N LYS A 141 2.70 0.87 2.71
CA LYS A 141 2.34 -0.40 3.35
C LYS A 141 2.26 -1.54 2.36
N HIS A 142 2.54 -2.76 2.82
CA HIS A 142 2.17 -3.97 2.09
C HIS A 142 0.63 -4.13 2.07
N PRO A 143 0.04 -4.76 1.03
CA PRO A 143 -1.37 -5.09 0.96
C PRO A 143 -1.91 -5.79 2.22
N ASP A 144 -1.18 -6.77 2.73
CA ASP A 144 -1.61 -7.65 3.83
C ASP A 144 -1.78 -6.93 5.18
N TYR A 145 -1.10 -5.80 5.38
CA TYR A 145 -1.23 -5.05 6.62
C TYR A 145 -2.51 -4.21 6.64
N PRO A 146 -3.19 -4.08 7.79
CA PRO A 146 -4.35 -3.20 7.88
C PRO A 146 -3.96 -1.75 7.55
N ARG A 147 -4.92 -0.99 7.01
CA ARG A 147 -4.74 0.44 6.79
C ARG A 147 -4.46 1.13 8.14
N PRO A 148 -3.45 2.00 8.24
CA PRO A 148 -3.19 2.74 9.47
C PRO A 148 -4.41 3.58 9.85
N LYS A 149 -4.65 3.72 11.16
CA LYS A 149 -5.72 4.55 11.71
C LYS A 149 -5.09 5.77 12.36
N LYS A 150 -5.70 6.95 12.18
CA LYS A 150 -5.33 8.19 12.88
C LYS A 150 -6.57 8.72 13.59
N ALA A 151 -6.46 9.00 14.88
CA ALA A 151 -7.52 9.68 15.62
C ALA A 151 -7.66 11.11 15.08
N ARG A 152 -8.88 11.61 14.94
CA ARG A 152 -9.10 13.04 14.71
C ARG A 152 -8.65 13.79 15.97
N GLN A 153 -7.79 14.79 15.82
CA GLN A 153 -7.66 15.82 16.84
C GLN A 153 -8.88 16.71 16.70
N VAL A 154 -9.63 16.85 17.80
CA VAL A 154 -10.81 17.73 17.90
C VAL A 154 -10.33 19.09 18.38
#